data_AF-A0A7W9CIS7-F1
#
_entry.id   AF-A0A7W9CIS7-F1
#
_cell.length_a   1.000
_cell.length_b   1.000
_cell.length_c   1.000
_cell.angle_alpha   90.00
_cell.angle_beta   90.00
_cell.angle_gamma   90.00
#
_symmetry.space_group_name_H-M   'P 1'
#
loop_
_entity.id
_entity.type
_entity.pdbx_description
1 polymer ?
#
loop_
_entity_poly.entity_id
_entity_poly.type
_entity_poly.pdbx_seq_one_letter_code
_entity_poly.pdbx_strand_id
1 'polypeptide(L)'
;MKTLWDWSSEVYSAPGVAEACLHLQDEAGQNVPLLLWAAWMARTGRSADADTLEAACDMARAWTDTTIVPLRVIRRAIKSPIPDMGDLARELIRDRIKAVELEAEKHLLAALEQLAPPPDGAPKPAIDGLVDTARLWSRVVPRPALTALAERLPA
;
A
#
# COMPACT_ATOMS: atom_id res chain seq x y z
N MET A 1 -13.63 -12.91 -10.79
CA MET A 1 -12.32 -12.76 -10.14
C MET A 1 -12.39 -11.48 -9.30
N LYS A 2 -11.98 -11.48 -8.03
CA LYS A 2 -11.99 -10.25 -7.22
C LYS A 2 -10.94 -9.28 -7.78
N THR A 3 -11.28 -7.99 -7.88
CA THR A 3 -10.29 -6.96 -8.25
C THR A 3 -9.22 -6.85 -7.15
N LEU A 4 -8.07 -6.28 -7.47
CA LEU A 4 -7.04 -6.03 -6.46
C LEU A 4 -7.58 -5.12 -5.34
N TRP A 5 -8.43 -4.15 -5.66
CA TRP A 5 -9.06 -3.27 -4.68
C TRP A 5 -9.96 -4.03 -3.71
N ASP A 6 -10.85 -4.89 -4.23
CA ASP A 6 -11.78 -5.65 -3.39
C ASP A 6 -11.03 -6.61 -2.47
N TRP A 7 -10.00 -7.28 -3.01
CA TRP A 7 -9.12 -8.14 -2.23
C TRP A 7 -8.35 -7.35 -1.17
N SER A 8 -7.78 -6.20 -1.53
CA SER A 8 -7.02 -5.34 -0.61
C SER A 8 -7.91 -4.85 0.53
N SER A 9 -9.16 -4.47 0.25
CA SER A 9 -10.13 -3.99 1.25
C SER A 9 -10.51 -5.09 2.26
N GLU A 10 -10.71 -6.31 1.77
CA GLU A 10 -10.99 -7.49 2.59
C GLU A 10 -9.81 -7.84 3.49
N VAL A 11 -8.61 -7.94 2.90
CA VAL A 11 -7.38 -8.27 3.63
C VAL A 11 -7.02 -7.21 4.65
N TYR A 12 -7.17 -5.93 4.32
CA TYR A 12 -6.89 -4.83 5.24
C TYR A 12 -7.82 -4.84 6.47
N SER A 13 -9.03 -5.41 6.33
CA SER A 13 -9.99 -5.58 7.41
C SER A 13 -9.68 -6.79 8.31
N ALA A 14 -8.73 -7.65 7.94
CA ALA A 14 -8.34 -8.80 8.74
C ALA A 14 -7.53 -8.38 9.99
N PRO A 15 -7.63 -9.15 11.10
CA PRO A 15 -6.96 -8.82 12.36
C PRO A 15 -5.45 -8.54 12.19
N GLY A 16 -5.02 -7.36 12.62
CA GLY A 16 -3.61 -6.95 12.64
C GLY A 16 -3.02 -6.51 11.29
N VAL A 17 -3.70 -6.71 10.16
CA VAL A 17 -3.17 -6.32 8.84
C VAL A 17 -3.02 -4.80 8.73
N ALA A 18 -4.06 -4.05 9.09
CA ALA A 18 -4.02 -2.58 9.08
C ALA A 18 -2.87 -2.03 9.95
N GLU A 19 -2.66 -2.60 11.13
CA GLU A 19 -1.56 -2.22 12.03
C GLU A 19 -0.18 -2.50 11.40
N ALA A 20 0.00 -3.69 10.80
CA ALA A 20 1.25 -4.05 10.13
C ALA A 20 1.54 -3.14 8.92
N CYS A 21 0.52 -2.83 8.12
CA CYS A 21 0.63 -1.90 7.00
C CYS A 21 1.00 -0.48 7.47
N LEU A 22 0.35 0.03 8.53
CA LEU A 22 0.67 1.34 9.09
C LEU A 22 2.09 1.39 9.65
N HIS A 23 2.54 0.34 10.33
CA HIS A 23 3.92 0.25 10.81
C HIS A 23 4.94 0.28 9.65
N LEU A 24 4.70 -0.51 8.60
CA LEU A 24 5.53 -0.52 7.40
C LEU A 24 5.55 0.83 6.68
N GLN A 25 4.42 1.52 6.62
CA GLN A 25 4.31 2.84 6.01
C GLN A 25 5.04 3.92 6.82
N ASP A 26 4.78 3.98 8.12
CA ASP A 26 5.14 5.12 8.95
C ASP A 26 6.58 5.00 9.46
N GLU A 27 7.02 3.79 9.83
CA GLU A 27 8.35 3.56 10.41
C GLU A 27 9.37 3.08 9.37
N ALA A 28 8.92 2.37 8.33
CA ALA A 28 9.81 1.80 7.32
C ALA A 28 9.68 2.43 5.92
N GLY A 29 8.84 3.46 5.76
CA GLY A 29 8.67 4.20 4.51
C GLY A 29 8.20 3.34 3.33
N GLN A 30 7.56 2.20 3.59
CA GLN A 30 7.07 1.32 2.53
C GLN A 30 5.77 1.85 1.93
N ASN A 31 5.51 1.48 0.68
CA ASN A 31 4.26 1.78 -0.01
C ASN A 31 3.24 0.64 0.21
N VAL A 32 2.17 0.92 0.97
CA VAL A 32 1.14 -0.08 1.30
C VAL A 32 0.43 -0.63 0.06
N PRO A 33 -0.07 0.19 -0.90
CA PRO A 33 -0.64 -0.32 -2.14
C PRO A 33 0.27 -1.31 -2.90
N LEU A 34 1.57 -1.01 -2.98
CA LEU A 34 2.56 -1.84 -3.66
C LEU A 34 2.80 -3.17 -2.92
N LEU A 35 2.88 -3.14 -1.59
CA LEU A 35 2.99 -4.36 -0.78
C LEU A 35 1.73 -5.24 -0.89
N LEU A 36 0.54 -4.62 -0.90
CA LEU A 36 -0.72 -5.35 -1.10
C LEU A 36 -0.82 -5.95 -2.50
N TRP A 37 -0.33 -5.27 -3.53
CA TRP A 37 -0.21 -5.83 -4.88
C TRP A 37 0.72 -7.06 -4.90
N ALA A 38 1.90 -6.98 -4.29
CA ALA A 38 2.83 -8.10 -4.21
C ALA A 38 2.25 -9.31 -3.44
N ALA A 39 1.54 -9.04 -2.34
CA ALA A 39 0.83 -10.07 -1.59
C ALA A 39 -0.31 -10.71 -2.40
N TRP A 40 -1.10 -9.91 -3.12
CA TRP A 40 -2.17 -10.39 -3.98
C TRP A 40 -1.64 -11.25 -5.12
N MET A 41 -0.54 -10.85 -5.75
CA MET A 41 0.14 -11.64 -6.78
C MET A 41 0.49 -13.04 -6.28
N ALA A 42 1.15 -13.11 -5.11
CA ALA A 42 1.50 -14.38 -4.49
C ALA A 42 0.26 -15.24 -4.17
N ARG A 43 -0.79 -14.63 -3.60
CA ARG A 43 -2.04 -15.33 -3.21
C ARG A 43 -2.90 -15.76 -4.39
N THR A 44 -2.72 -15.14 -5.55
CA THR A 44 -3.46 -15.48 -6.77
C THR A 44 -2.63 -16.31 -7.76
N GLY A 45 -1.46 -16.81 -7.33
CA GLY A 45 -0.62 -17.66 -8.15
C GLY A 45 -0.03 -16.95 -9.37
N ARG A 46 0.31 -15.66 -9.20
CA ARG A 46 1.00 -14.83 -10.19
C ARG A 46 2.45 -14.63 -9.78
N SER A 47 3.33 -14.50 -10.77
CA SER A 47 4.74 -14.23 -10.56
C SER A 47 5.13 -13.02 -11.43
N ALA A 48 5.65 -11.95 -10.83
CA ALA A 48 6.26 -10.85 -11.59
C ALA A 48 7.69 -11.25 -11.98
N ASP A 49 8.06 -10.98 -13.22
CA ASP A 49 9.46 -10.89 -13.60
C ASP A 49 10.09 -9.57 -13.11
N ALA A 50 11.39 -9.41 -13.36
CA ALA A 50 12.12 -8.23 -12.92
C ALA A 50 11.55 -6.93 -13.52
N ASP A 51 11.22 -6.94 -14.81
CA ASP A 51 10.71 -5.77 -15.54
C ASP A 51 9.32 -5.36 -15.02
N THR A 52 8.44 -6.32 -14.75
CA THR A 52 7.12 -6.06 -14.17
C THR A 52 7.24 -5.46 -12.76
N LEU A 53 8.16 -5.99 -11.95
CA LEU A 53 8.37 -5.51 -10.59
C LEU A 53 8.99 -4.11 -10.56
N GLU A 54 9.92 -3.82 -11.47
CA GLU A 54 10.48 -2.48 -11.67
C GLU A 54 9.38 -1.48 -12.10
N ALA A 55 8.58 -1.83 -13.11
CA ALA A 55 7.46 -1.02 -13.56
C ALA A 55 6.44 -0.73 -12.45
N ALA A 56 6.16 -1.72 -11.60
CA ALA A 56 5.28 -1.55 -10.44
C ALA A 56 5.87 -0.56 -9.42
N CYS A 57 7.17 -0.65 -9.14
CA CYS A 57 7.86 0.29 -8.25
C CYS A 57 7.85 1.71 -8.81
N ASP A 58 8.15 1.89 -10.09
CA ASP A 58 8.18 3.20 -10.74
C ASP A 58 6.79 3.86 -10.76
N MET A 59 5.76 3.08 -11.09
CA MET A 59 4.39 3.56 -11.02
C MET A 59 3.99 3.94 -9.59
N ALA A 60 4.37 3.13 -8.60
CA ALA A 60 4.14 3.47 -7.20
C ALA A 60 4.88 4.75 -6.80
N ARG A 61 6.13 4.98 -7.23
CA ARG A 61 6.87 6.24 -6.97
C ARG A 61 6.14 7.44 -7.57
N ALA A 62 5.73 7.35 -8.83
CA ALA A 62 5.05 8.45 -9.51
C ALA A 62 3.78 8.90 -8.75
N TRP A 63 2.92 7.97 -8.34
CA TRP A 63 1.74 8.27 -7.53
C TRP A 63 2.07 8.74 -6.12
N THR A 64 3.06 8.10 -5.50
CA THR A 64 3.45 8.37 -4.11
C THR A 64 3.97 9.79 -3.96
N ASP A 65 4.94 10.16 -4.79
CA ASP A 65 5.68 11.41 -4.67
C ASP A 65 4.85 12.61 -5.16
N THR A 66 4.04 12.40 -6.20
CA THR A 66 3.24 13.48 -6.80
C THR A 66 1.95 13.75 -6.04
N THR A 67 1.36 12.73 -5.37
CA THR A 67 -0.01 12.84 -4.84
C THR A 67 -0.15 12.32 -3.41
N ILE A 68 0.17 11.05 -3.16
CA ILE A 68 -0.16 10.41 -1.87
C ILE A 68 0.62 11.04 -0.71
N VAL A 69 1.94 11.22 -0.83
CA VAL A 69 2.77 11.84 0.20
C VAL A 69 2.39 13.30 0.44
N PRO A 70 2.23 14.16 -0.58
CA PRO A 70 1.74 15.52 -0.39
C PRO A 70 0.40 15.59 0.38
N LEU A 71 -0.59 14.77 0.01
CA LEU A 71 -1.89 14.73 0.70
C LEU A 71 -1.74 14.29 2.16
N ARG A 72 -0.93 13.25 2.40
CA ARG A 72 -0.65 12.72 3.74
C ARG A 72 0.04 13.74 4.63
N VAL A 73 0.98 14.51 4.08
CA VAL A 73 1.67 15.61 4.78
C VAL A 73 0.65 16.65 5.24
N ILE A 74 -0.23 17.12 4.35
CA ILE A 74 -1.26 18.11 4.72
C ILE A 74 -2.20 17.53 5.77
N ARG A 75 -2.71 16.30 5.57
CA ARG A 75 -3.60 15.61 6.53
C ARG A 75 -3.00 15.48 7.91
N ARG A 76 -1.68 15.21 8.00
CA ARG A 76 -0.94 15.13 9.26
C ARG A 76 -0.74 16.51 9.89
N ALA A 77 -0.39 17.51 9.10
CA ALA A 77 -0.16 18.88 9.58
C ALA A 77 -1.40 19.48 10.28
N ILE A 78 -2.60 19.16 9.78
CA ILE A 78 -3.86 19.70 10.33
C ILE A 78 -4.55 18.75 11.34
N LYS A 79 -3.85 17.69 11.79
CA LYS A 79 -4.40 16.72 12.76
C LYS A 79 -4.67 17.34 14.13
N SER A 80 -3.73 18.16 14.62
CA SER A 80 -3.83 18.82 15.91
C SER A 80 -4.55 20.17 15.77
N PRO A 81 -5.12 20.74 16.86
CA PRO A 81 -5.62 22.11 16.87
C PRO A 81 -4.56 23.10 16.39
N ILE A 82 -4.99 24.06 15.56
CA ILE A 82 -4.13 25.14 15.03
C ILE A 82 -4.75 26.47 15.47
N PRO A 83 -3.98 27.40 16.06
CA PRO A 83 -4.46 28.73 16.40
C PRO A 83 -5.15 29.41 15.21
N ASP A 84 -6.24 30.14 15.48
CA ASP A 84 -7.05 30.86 14.49
C ASP A 84 -7.77 29.99 13.43
N MET A 85 -7.64 28.65 13.50
CA MET A 85 -8.39 27.72 12.66
C MET A 85 -9.46 27.02 13.50
N GLY A 86 -10.74 27.30 13.20
CA GLY A 86 -11.86 26.66 13.90
C GLY A 86 -11.84 25.13 13.76
N ASP A 87 -11.98 24.41 14.88
CA ASP A 87 -11.82 22.95 14.93
C ASP A 87 -12.74 22.19 13.98
N LEU A 88 -14.02 22.55 13.92
CA LEU A 88 -14.98 21.90 13.03
C LEU A 88 -14.56 22.04 11.55
N ALA A 89 -14.13 23.23 11.13
CA ALA A 89 -13.70 23.46 9.76
C ALA A 89 -12.41 22.69 9.44
N ARG A 90 -11.46 22.66 10.38
CA ARG A 90 -10.20 21.90 10.26
C ARG A 90 -10.46 20.41 10.10
N GLU A 91 -11.34 19.84 10.93
CA GLU A 91 -11.68 18.42 10.89
C GLU A 91 -12.39 18.03 9.59
N LEU A 92 -13.35 18.83 9.13
CA LEU A 92 -14.04 18.62 7.85
C LEU A 92 -13.05 18.63 6.66
N ILE A 93 -12.11 19.56 6.64
CA ILE A 93 -11.07 19.62 5.60
C ILE A 93 -10.14 18.40 5.69
N ARG A 94 -9.74 18.01 6.90
CA ARG A 94 -8.90 16.83 7.13
C ARG A 94 -9.55 15.55 6.63
N ASP A 95 -10.84 15.38 6.87
CA ASP A 95 -11.59 14.21 6.40
C ASP A 95 -11.72 14.17 4.88
N ARG A 96 -11.93 15.33 4.24
CA ARG A 96 -11.91 15.43 2.77
C ARG A 96 -10.54 15.09 2.18
N ILE A 97 -9.45 15.57 2.77
CA ILE A 97 -8.09 15.22 2.32
C ILE A 97 -7.84 13.72 2.51
N LYS A 98 -8.28 13.14 3.63
CA LYS A 98 -8.19 11.69 3.86
C LYS A 98 -8.92 10.89 2.77
N ALA A 99 -10.12 11.34 2.37
CA ALA A 99 -10.88 10.69 1.32
C ALA A 99 -10.15 10.74 -0.04
N VAL A 100 -9.56 11.89 -0.39
CA VAL A 100 -8.79 12.06 -1.63
C VAL A 100 -7.48 11.25 -1.59
N GLU A 101 -6.81 11.16 -0.44
CA GLU A 101 -5.64 10.28 -0.26
C GLU A 101 -6.00 8.82 -0.53
N LEU A 102 -7.12 8.34 0.03
CA LEU A 102 -7.60 6.98 -0.20
C LEU A 102 -7.99 6.73 -1.66
N GLU A 103 -8.58 7.72 -2.32
CA GLU A 103 -8.91 7.66 -3.74
C GLU A 103 -7.64 7.54 -4.61
N ALA A 104 -6.57 8.28 -4.28
CA ALA A 104 -5.28 8.15 -4.95
C ALA A 104 -4.66 6.76 -4.75
N GLU A 105 -4.72 6.20 -3.53
CA GLU A 105 -4.26 4.83 -3.26
C GLU A 105 -5.07 3.78 -4.05
N LYS A 106 -6.39 3.98 -4.17
CA LYS A 106 -7.26 3.12 -4.98
C LYS A 106 -6.88 3.16 -6.46
N HIS A 107 -6.58 4.34 -7.01
CA HIS A 107 -6.13 4.47 -8.39
C HIS A 107 -4.76 3.84 -8.61
N LEU A 108 -3.83 3.97 -7.65
CA LEU A 108 -2.56 3.25 -7.70
C LEU A 108 -2.77 1.74 -7.72
N LEU A 109 -3.61 1.18 -6.86
CA LEU A 109 -3.94 -0.26 -6.88
C LEU A 109 -4.52 -0.68 -8.24
N ALA A 110 -5.49 0.08 -8.78
CA ALA A 110 -6.06 -0.23 -10.09
C ALA A 110 -5.00 -0.23 -11.22
N ALA A 111 -4.04 0.69 -11.17
CA ALA A 111 -2.96 0.76 -12.15
C ALA A 111 -1.94 -0.38 -11.98
N LEU A 112 -1.59 -0.74 -10.75
CA LEU A 112 -0.75 -1.89 -10.42
C LEU A 112 -1.40 -3.21 -10.87
N GLU A 113 -2.72 -3.35 -10.72
CA GLU A 113 -3.47 -4.51 -11.20
C GLU A 113 -3.31 -4.72 -12.71
N GLN A 114 -3.20 -3.64 -13.51
CA GLN A 114 -2.98 -3.75 -14.95
C GLN A 114 -1.59 -4.27 -15.33
N LEU A 115 -0.59 -4.12 -14.45
CA LEU A 115 0.74 -4.69 -14.66
C LEU A 115 0.81 -6.17 -14.31
N ALA A 116 -0.17 -6.69 -13.57
CA ALA A 116 -0.09 -8.05 -13.07
C ALA A 116 -0.25 -9.07 -14.21
N PRO A 117 0.68 -10.02 -14.37
CA PRO A 117 0.56 -11.07 -15.36
C PRO A 117 -0.61 -12.01 -15.04
N PRO A 118 -1.05 -12.82 -16.02
CA PRO A 118 -1.97 -13.91 -15.75
C PRO A 118 -1.38 -14.88 -14.70
N PRO A 119 -2.23 -15.64 -13.98
CA PRO A 119 -1.74 -16.65 -13.05
C PRO A 119 -0.96 -17.72 -13.81
N ASP A 120 0.20 -18.10 -13.25
CA ASP A 120 1.12 -19.09 -13.80
C ASP A 120 1.34 -20.29 -12.86
N GLY A 121 0.75 -20.29 -11.67
CA GLY A 121 0.91 -21.36 -10.70
C GLY A 121 -0.10 -21.35 -9.56
N ALA A 122 0.20 -22.15 -8.53
CA ALA A 122 -0.56 -22.17 -7.28
C ALA A 122 -0.25 -20.94 -6.42
N PRO A 123 -1.15 -20.56 -5.50
CA PRO A 123 -0.85 -19.56 -4.47
C PRO A 123 0.42 -19.89 -3.68
N LYS A 124 1.21 -18.87 -3.38
CA LYS A 124 2.50 -18.98 -2.65
C LYS A 124 2.47 -18.10 -1.40
N PRO A 125 3.31 -18.37 -0.40
CA PRO A 125 3.53 -17.43 0.71
C PRO A 125 3.92 -16.05 0.20
N ALA A 126 3.31 -14.99 0.74
CA ALA A 126 3.53 -13.62 0.27
C ALA A 126 4.94 -13.08 0.59
N ILE A 127 5.65 -13.67 1.56
CA ILE A 127 6.88 -13.10 2.11
C ILE A 127 7.98 -12.87 1.07
N ASP A 128 8.14 -13.77 0.09
CA ASP A 128 9.20 -13.62 -0.92
C ASP A 128 8.89 -12.43 -1.84
N GLY A 129 7.65 -12.34 -2.36
CA GLY A 129 7.22 -11.20 -3.17
C GLY A 129 7.28 -9.88 -2.41
N LEU A 130 6.89 -9.86 -1.13
CA LEU A 130 6.99 -8.67 -0.27
C LEU A 130 8.45 -8.22 -0.11
N VAL A 131 9.38 -9.16 0.11
CA VAL A 131 10.81 -8.87 0.26
C VAL A 131 11.42 -8.36 -1.04
N ASP A 132 11.10 -8.98 -2.17
CA ASP A 132 11.64 -8.57 -3.48
C ASP A 132 11.13 -7.18 -3.87
N THR A 133 9.86 -6.91 -3.60
CA THR A 133 9.25 -5.58 -3.77
C THR A 133 9.94 -4.54 -2.89
N ALA A 134 10.12 -4.82 -1.60
CA ALA A 134 10.72 -3.88 -0.66
C ALA A 134 12.20 -3.57 -0.99
N ARG A 135 12.94 -4.53 -1.56
CA ARG A 135 14.32 -4.36 -2.04
C ARG A 135 14.43 -3.33 -3.16
N LEU A 136 13.47 -3.32 -4.09
CA LEU A 136 13.44 -2.35 -5.19
C LEU A 136 12.83 -1.01 -4.76
N TRP A 137 11.88 -1.04 -3.82
CA TRP A 137 11.26 0.17 -3.30
C TRP A 137 12.23 1.03 -2.48
N SER A 138 13.05 0.42 -1.63
CA SER A 138 13.83 1.15 -0.63
C SER A 138 15.17 0.50 -0.31
N ARG A 139 16.14 1.32 0.12
CA ARG A 139 17.49 0.85 0.48
C ARG A 139 17.51 -0.12 1.66
N VAL A 140 16.60 0.05 2.61
CA VAL A 140 16.52 -0.77 3.83
C VAL A 140 15.29 -1.65 3.75
N VAL A 141 15.49 -2.97 3.80
CA VAL A 141 14.39 -3.95 3.74
C VAL A 141 13.95 -4.31 5.16
N PRO A 142 12.74 -3.92 5.60
CA PRO A 142 12.26 -4.16 6.96
C PRO A 142 11.74 -5.60 7.12
N ARG A 143 12.62 -6.61 6.94
CA ARG A 143 12.22 -8.03 6.86
C ARG A 143 11.34 -8.50 8.03
N PRO A 144 11.62 -8.17 9.31
CA PRO A 144 10.73 -8.55 10.41
C PRO A 144 9.31 -8.01 10.27
N ALA A 145 9.14 -6.76 9.82
CA ALA A 145 7.84 -6.15 9.61
C ALA A 145 7.11 -6.75 8.39
N LEU A 146 7.85 -7.10 7.32
CA LEU A 146 7.29 -7.80 6.16
C LEU A 146 6.81 -9.21 6.51
N THR A 147 7.59 -9.95 7.32
CA THR A 147 7.16 -11.25 7.87
C THR A 147 5.90 -11.09 8.72
N ALA A 148 5.87 -10.09 9.60
CA ALA A 148 4.71 -9.80 10.42
C ALA A 148 3.46 -9.51 9.59
N LEU A 149 3.57 -8.75 8.49
CA LEU A 149 2.48 -8.56 7.54
C LEU A 149 2.08 -9.90 6.89
N ALA A 150 3.03 -10.66 6.35
CA ALA A 150 2.78 -11.91 5.64
C ALA A 150 2.01 -12.95 6.49
N GLU A 151 2.35 -13.06 7.77
CA GLU A 151 1.71 -13.97 8.73
C GLU A 151 0.27 -13.57 9.08
N ARG A 152 -0.08 -12.29 8.93
CA ARG A 152 -1.43 -11.76 9.21
C ARG A 152 -2.34 -11.78 7.98
N LEU A 153 -1.79 -12.00 6.79
CA LEU A 153 -2.59 -12.12 5.58
C LEU A 153 -3.47 -13.39 5.66
N PRO A 154 -4.78 -13.28 5.38
CA PRO A 154 -5.64 -14.45 5.32
C PRO A 154 -5.16 -15.43 4.23
N ALA A 155 -5.52 -16.70 4.41
CA ALA A 155 -5.10 -17.81 3.56
C ALA A 155 -5.56 -17.63 2.10
#